data_AF-A0A970EIH4-F1
#
_entry.id   AF-A0A970EIH4-F1
#
_cell.length_a   1.000
_cell.length_b   1.000
_cell.length_c   1.000
_cell.angle_alpha   90.00
_cell.angle_beta   90.00
_cell.angle_gamma   90.00
#
_symmetry.space_group_name_H-M   'P 1'
#
loop_
_entity.id
_entity.type
_entity.pdbx_description
1 polymer ?
#
loop_
_entity_poly.entity_id
_entity_poly.type
_entity_poly.pdbx_seq_one_letter_code
_entity_poly.pdbx_strand_id
1 'polypeptide(L)'
;MSVYSLTYTLHHILLIKLIASFPFDRVRTLHNFLFLAIVSSSPFQRPGIHYTFYKSNTGVHSFDIQGYLNDLRRGGLLQEKLLELTPKGYDFYHQVAELLRYERFPEHCMKLGLKYKDNLWRVNHEVFFHPLLRKSKTGRKIQLPGI
;
A
#
# COMPACT_ATOMS: atom_id res chain seq x y z
N MET A 1 -2.34 -16.28 -28.94
CA MET A 1 -1.66 -15.51 -27.87
C MET A 1 -2.68 -14.58 -27.25
N SER A 2 -3.11 -14.84 -26.01
CA SER A 2 -4.03 -13.93 -25.32
C SER A 2 -3.24 -12.70 -24.88
N VAL A 3 -3.42 -11.59 -25.59
CA VAL A 3 -2.87 -10.28 -25.21
C VAL A 3 -3.77 -9.76 -24.10
N TYR A 4 -3.53 -10.20 -22.86
CA TYR A 4 -4.13 -9.53 -21.71
C TYR A 4 -3.49 -8.14 -21.62
N SER A 5 -4.22 -7.11 -22.05
CA SER A 5 -3.87 -5.73 -21.74
C SER A 5 -4.15 -5.51 -20.25
N LEU A 6 -3.11 -5.60 -19.42
CA LEU A 6 -3.19 -5.21 -18.02
C LEU A 6 -3.37 -3.70 -17.95
N THR A 7 -4.53 -3.24 -17.48
CA THR A 7 -4.81 -1.82 -17.22
C THR A 7 -4.43 -1.48 -15.78
N TYR A 8 -3.52 -0.52 -15.62
CA TYR A 8 -3.09 -0.06 -14.30
C TYR A 8 -3.87 1.17 -13.86
N THR A 9 -4.33 1.15 -12.61
CA THR A 9 -5.05 2.25 -11.96
C THR A 9 -4.11 3.13 -11.12
N LEU A 10 -4.58 4.28 -10.62
CA LEU A 10 -3.83 5.12 -9.68
C LEU A 10 -3.40 4.38 -8.41
N HIS A 11 -4.13 3.33 -8.00
CA HIS A 11 -3.72 2.47 -6.88
C HIS A 11 -2.43 1.70 -7.19
N HIS A 12 -2.30 1.15 -8.40
CA HIS A 12 -1.07 0.48 -8.83
C HIS A 12 0.11 1.44 -8.82
N ILE A 13 -0.11 2.65 -9.36
CA ILE A 13 0.90 3.70 -9.41
C ILE A 13 1.33 4.12 -8.00
N LEU A 14 0.38 4.22 -7.06
CA LEU A 14 0.69 4.50 -5.65
C LEU A 14 1.57 3.41 -5.05
N LEU A 15 1.26 2.13 -5.26
CA LEU A 15 2.06 1.03 -4.74
C LEU A 15 3.47 1.03 -5.33
N ILE A 16 3.61 1.22 -6.64
CA ILE A 16 4.91 1.34 -7.30
C ILE A 16 5.71 2.50 -6.70
N LYS A 17 5.09 3.69 -6.55
CA LYS A 17 5.76 4.86 -5.95
C LYS A 17 6.26 4.58 -4.54
N LEU A 18 5.45 3.91 -3.72
CA LEU A 18 5.84 3.55 -2.35
C LEU A 18 7.00 2.56 -2.33
N ILE A 19 6.96 1.53 -3.17
CA ILE A 19 8.01 0.50 -3.26
C ILE A 19 9.31 1.09 -3.81
N ALA A 20 9.23 2.00 -4.80
CA ALA A 20 10.39 2.72 -5.33
C ALA A 20 11.04 3.63 -4.26
N SER A 21 10.24 4.17 -3.35
CA SER A 21 10.70 5.20 -2.40
C SER A 21 11.15 4.65 -1.05
N PHE A 22 10.64 3.48 -0.65
CA PHE A 22 10.85 2.91 0.68
C PHE A 22 11.15 1.41 0.59
N PRO A 23 12.19 0.91 1.28
CA PRO A 23 12.59 -0.50 1.23
C PRO A 23 11.65 -1.38 2.06
N PHE A 24 10.46 -1.68 1.54
CA PHE A 24 9.55 -2.59 2.22
C PHE A 24 10.01 -4.05 2.08
N ASP A 25 10.68 -4.60 3.09
CA ASP A 25 11.17 -6.00 3.05
C ASP A 25 10.06 -7.05 2.87
N ARG A 26 8.84 -6.74 3.33
CA ARG A 26 7.73 -7.70 3.36
C ARG A 26 6.43 -7.03 2.97
N VAL A 27 5.61 -7.75 2.21
CA VAL A 27 4.24 -7.37 1.86
C VAL A 27 3.43 -6.97 3.10
N ARG A 28 3.54 -7.72 4.21
CA ARG A 28 2.83 -7.38 5.45
C ARG A 28 3.12 -5.95 5.95
N THR A 29 4.36 -5.48 5.80
CA THR A 29 4.78 -4.15 6.27
C THR A 29 4.11 -3.08 5.42
N LEU A 30 3.97 -3.29 4.11
CA LEU A 30 3.24 -2.40 3.22
C LEU A 30 1.74 -2.33 3.57
N HIS A 31 1.10 -3.46 3.88
CA HIS A 31 -0.30 -3.48 4.30
C HIS A 31 -0.50 -2.74 5.63
N ASN A 32 0.36 -3.01 6.61
CA ASN A 32 0.37 -2.33 7.90
C ASN A 32 0.60 -0.82 7.72
N PHE A 33 1.52 -0.44 6.85
CA PHE A 33 1.82 0.96 6.52
C PHE A 33 0.61 1.67 5.91
N LEU A 34 -0.01 1.08 4.89
CA LEU A 34 -1.19 1.67 4.23
C LEU A 34 -2.39 1.76 5.16
N PHE A 35 -2.54 0.80 6.08
CA PHE A 35 -3.54 0.92 7.15
C PHE A 35 -3.27 2.12 8.05
N LEU A 36 -2.04 2.30 8.54
CA LEU A 36 -1.68 3.48 9.35
C LEU A 36 -1.87 4.79 8.57
N ALA A 37 -1.52 4.80 7.28
CA ALA A 37 -1.73 5.95 6.42
C ALA A 37 -3.22 6.30 6.32
N ILE A 38 -4.09 5.31 6.13
CA ILE A 38 -5.53 5.53 6.01
C ILE A 38 -6.14 6.01 7.32
N VAL A 39 -5.85 5.36 8.45
CA VAL A 39 -6.43 5.74 9.75
C VAL A 39 -5.94 7.10 10.25
N SER A 40 -4.76 7.55 9.81
CA SER A 40 -4.20 8.87 10.13
C SER A 40 -4.59 9.97 9.14
N SER A 41 -5.33 9.63 8.07
CA SER A 41 -5.76 10.57 7.04
C SER A 41 -7.27 10.84 7.14
N SER A 42 -7.68 12.07 6.84
CA SER A 42 -9.10 12.41 6.73
C SER A 42 -9.70 11.77 5.47
N PRO A 43 -10.96 11.29 5.49
CA PRO A 43 -11.64 10.79 4.29
C PRO A 43 -11.59 11.77 3.11
N PHE A 44 -11.66 13.08 3.38
CA PHE A 44 -11.57 14.15 2.37
C PHE A 44 -10.19 14.26 1.69
N GLN A 45 -9.15 13.70 2.31
CA GLN A 45 -7.79 13.70 1.75
C GLN A 45 -7.50 12.47 0.90
N ARG A 46 -8.44 11.52 0.82
CA ARG A 46 -8.24 10.24 0.14
C ARG A 46 -9.40 9.85 -0.79
N PRO A 47 -9.84 10.76 -1.71
CA PRO A 47 -10.90 10.43 -2.65
C PRO A 47 -10.53 9.19 -3.48
N GLY A 48 -11.48 8.25 -3.61
CA GLY A 48 -11.27 7.00 -4.36
C GLY A 48 -10.42 5.94 -3.63
N ILE A 49 -9.82 6.24 -2.47
CA ILE A 49 -9.05 5.27 -1.68
C ILE A 49 -9.95 4.66 -0.59
N HIS A 50 -10.50 3.48 -0.90
CA HIS A 50 -11.43 2.74 -0.03
C HIS A 50 -10.97 1.30 0.22
N TYR A 51 -9.71 1.12 0.63
CA TYR A 51 -9.20 -0.21 0.94
C TYR A 51 -9.91 -0.81 2.16
N THR A 52 -10.31 -2.06 2.02
CA THR A 52 -10.84 -2.83 3.14
C THR A 52 -9.70 -3.58 3.84
N PHE A 53 -9.62 -3.43 5.16
CA PHE A 53 -8.64 -4.14 5.98
C PHE A 53 -9.31 -5.19 6.88
N TYR A 54 -8.63 -6.31 7.03
CA TYR A 54 -8.99 -7.42 7.90
C TYR A 54 -7.86 -7.62 8.91
N LYS A 55 -8.22 -7.91 10.16
CA LYS A 55 -7.23 -8.25 11.17
C LYS A 55 -6.61 -9.60 10.86
N SER A 56 -5.28 -9.65 10.88
CA SER A 56 -4.46 -10.85 10.78
C SER A 56 -3.66 -11.06 12.07
N ASN A 57 -3.09 -12.24 12.25
CA ASN A 57 -2.18 -12.53 13.36
C ASN A 57 -0.93 -11.63 13.36
N THR A 58 -0.58 -11.08 12.20
CA THR A 58 0.64 -10.25 12.02
C THR A 58 0.34 -8.77 11.77
N GLY A 59 -0.87 -8.31 12.08
CA GLY A 59 -1.31 -6.93 11.87
C GLY A 59 -2.58 -6.88 11.03
N VAL A 60 -2.51 -6.23 9.87
CA VAL A 60 -3.65 -6.09 8.94
C VAL A 60 -3.34 -6.67 7.58
N HIS A 61 -4.40 -7.08 6.89
CA HIS A 61 -4.34 -7.50 5.50
C HIS A 61 -5.46 -6.84 4.70
N SER A 62 -5.22 -6.59 3.42
CA SER A 62 -6.20 -6.00 2.50
C SER A 62 -6.12 -6.78 1.20
N PHE A 63 -7.24 -7.38 0.81
CA PHE A 63 -7.32 -8.12 -0.43
C PHE A 63 -7.21 -7.20 -1.66
N ASP A 64 -7.66 -5.94 -1.53
CA ASP A 64 -7.54 -4.93 -2.59
C ASP A 64 -6.06 -4.66 -2.90
N ILE A 65 -5.27 -4.34 -1.87
CA ILE A 65 -3.83 -4.10 -2.00
C ILE A 65 -3.12 -5.35 -2.55
N GLN A 66 -3.48 -6.53 -2.05
CA GLN A 66 -2.88 -7.78 -2.54
C GLN A 66 -3.22 -8.03 -4.02
N GLY A 67 -4.44 -7.71 -4.45
CA GLY A 67 -4.87 -7.78 -5.85
C GLY A 67 -3.98 -6.92 -6.74
N TYR A 68 -3.80 -5.64 -6.39
CA TYR A 68 -2.93 -4.75 -7.15
C TYR A 68 -1.47 -5.22 -7.17
N LEU A 69 -0.93 -5.74 -6.06
CA LEU A 69 0.42 -6.31 -6.05
C LEU A 69 0.53 -7.53 -6.97
N ASN A 70 -0.50 -8.37 -7.03
CA ASN A 70 -0.53 -9.51 -7.92
C ASN A 70 -0.60 -9.08 -9.39
N ASP A 71 -1.39 -8.06 -9.72
CA ASP A 71 -1.47 -7.50 -11.06
C ASP A 71 -0.11 -6.91 -11.51
N LEU A 72 0.57 -6.19 -10.62
CA LEU A 72 1.93 -5.69 -10.86
C LEU A 72 2.95 -6.81 -11.11
N ARG A 73 2.86 -7.93 -10.37
CA ARG A 73 3.71 -9.11 -10.60
C ARG A 73 3.39 -9.79 -11.93
N ARG A 74 2.10 -9.99 -12.24
CA ARG A 74 1.66 -10.56 -13.53
C ARG A 74 2.10 -9.69 -14.71
N GLY A 75 2.17 -8.37 -14.50
CA GLY A 75 2.70 -7.41 -15.44
C GLY A 75 4.23 -7.36 -15.58
N GLY A 76 4.96 -8.10 -14.73
CA GLY A 76 6.42 -8.10 -14.67
C GLY A 76 7.01 -6.78 -14.16
N LEU A 77 6.25 -5.97 -13.41
CA LEU A 77 6.70 -4.71 -12.82
C LEU A 77 7.30 -4.90 -11.42
N LEU A 78 6.94 -5.99 -10.74
CA LEU A 78 7.51 -6.39 -9.45
C LEU A 78 8.18 -7.76 -9.58
N GLN A 79 9.19 -7.98 -8.75
CA GLN A 79 9.79 -9.30 -8.54
C GLN A 79 8.73 -10.27 -7.99
N GLU A 80 8.81 -11.56 -8.36
CA GLU A 80 7.79 -12.55 -7.98
C GLU A 80 7.72 -12.76 -6.45
N LYS A 81 8.88 -12.86 -5.80
CA LYS A 81 9.00 -13.20 -4.37
C LYS A 81 9.35 -12.02 -3.47
N LEU A 82 9.88 -10.96 -4.05
CA LEU A 82 10.34 -9.77 -3.32
C LEU A 82 9.40 -8.60 -3.61
N LEU A 83 9.33 -7.67 -2.66
CA LEU A 83 8.59 -6.42 -2.85
C LEU A 83 9.53 -5.36 -3.40
N GLU A 84 10.06 -5.62 -4.59
CA GLU A 84 11.03 -4.79 -5.29
C GLU A 84 10.62 -4.64 -6.75
N LEU A 85 10.87 -3.47 -7.32
CA LEU A 85 10.61 -3.20 -8.74
C LEU A 85 11.64 -3.91 -9.61
N THR A 86 11.18 -4.44 -10.74
CA THR A 86 12.06 -4.88 -11.82
C THR A 86 12.57 -3.66 -12.60
N PRO A 87 13.56 -3.79 -13.50
CA PRO A 87 13.95 -2.69 -14.40
C PRO A 87 12.76 -2.12 -15.16
N LYS A 88 11.89 -3.00 -15.70
CA LYS A 88 10.63 -2.61 -16.34
C LYS A 88 9.69 -1.84 -15.38
N GLY A 89 9.65 -2.24 -14.11
CA GLY A 89 8.91 -1.55 -13.06
C GLY A 89 9.41 -0.12 -12.82
N TYR A 90 10.73 0.08 -12.80
CA TYR A 90 11.34 1.41 -12.71
C TYR A 90 11.07 2.26 -13.95
N ASP A 91 11.19 1.70 -15.15
CA ASP A 91 10.87 2.42 -16.39
C ASP A 91 9.41 2.88 -16.39
N PHE A 92 8.49 1.99 -16.02
CA PHE A 92 7.07 2.32 -15.88
C PHE A 92 6.88 3.40 -14.83
N TYR A 93 7.50 3.27 -13.64
CA TYR A 93 7.44 4.29 -12.59
C TYR A 93 7.81 5.68 -13.10
N HIS A 94 8.93 5.82 -13.81
CA HIS A 94 9.38 7.10 -14.34
C HIS A 94 8.41 7.72 -15.35
N GLN A 95 7.67 6.89 -16.10
CA GLN A 95 6.65 7.36 -17.05
C GLN A 95 5.38 7.89 -16.36
N VAL A 96 4.99 7.30 -15.22
CA VAL A 96 3.69 7.54 -14.58
C VAL A 96 3.76 8.27 -13.24
N ALA A 97 4.96 8.51 -12.69
CA ALA A 97 5.13 9.08 -11.35
C ALA A 97 4.42 10.43 -11.16
N GLU A 98 4.35 11.23 -12.23
CA GLU A 98 3.71 12.55 -12.22
C GLU A 98 2.19 12.50 -12.09
N LEU A 99 1.55 11.36 -12.43
CA LEU A 99 0.10 11.22 -12.34
C LEU A 99 -0.41 11.36 -10.89
N LEU A 100 0.45 11.14 -9.90
CA LEU A 100 0.11 11.30 -8.48
C LEU A 100 0.46 12.69 -7.91
N ARG A 101 0.91 13.64 -8.74
CA ARG A 101 1.41 14.94 -8.25
C ARG A 101 0.37 15.74 -7.49
N TYR A 102 -0.90 15.68 -7.91
CA TYR A 102 -1.99 16.46 -7.32
C TYR A 102 -2.81 15.67 -6.30
N GLU A 103 -2.46 14.41 -6.08
CA GLU A 103 -3.17 13.53 -5.17
C GLU A 103 -2.66 13.71 -3.74
N ARG A 104 -3.57 14.09 -2.83
CA ARG A 104 -3.24 14.38 -1.42
C ARG A 104 -2.83 13.14 -0.65
N PHE A 105 -3.46 11.99 -0.93
CA PHE A 105 -3.19 10.76 -0.19
C PHE A 105 -1.79 10.18 -0.46
N PRO A 106 -1.32 10.04 -1.73
CA PRO A 106 0.08 9.70 -2.00
C PRO A 106 1.07 10.64 -1.31
N GLU A 107 0.83 11.95 -1.30
CA GLU A 107 1.68 12.90 -0.59
C GLU A 107 1.71 12.63 0.92
N HIS A 108 0.54 12.36 1.52
CA HIS A 108 0.44 11.95 2.93
C HIS A 108 1.22 10.66 3.21
N CYS A 109 1.10 9.66 2.35
CA CYS A 109 1.89 8.44 2.45
C CYS A 109 3.39 8.73 2.39
N MET A 110 3.84 9.61 1.48
CA MET A 110 5.26 10.00 1.42
C MET A 110 5.71 10.65 2.73
N LYS A 111 4.95 11.61 3.26
CA LYS A 111 5.24 12.28 4.54
C LYS A 111 5.28 11.30 5.71
N LEU A 112 4.35 10.34 5.74
CA LEU A 112 4.31 9.30 6.77
C LEU A 112 5.50 8.35 6.64
N GLY A 113 5.84 7.92 5.42
CA GLY A 113 6.96 7.04 5.15
C GLY A 113 8.30 7.65 5.57
N LEU A 114 8.49 8.96 5.40
CA LEU A 114 9.67 9.67 5.90
C LEU A 114 9.85 9.53 7.42
N LYS A 115 8.76 9.44 8.21
CA LYS A 115 8.86 9.21 9.66
C LYS A 115 9.37 7.81 10.01
N TYR A 116 9.25 6.86 9.09
CA TYR A 116 9.68 5.47 9.26
C TYR A 116 10.89 5.12 8.40
N LYS A 117 11.50 6.08 7.69
CA LYS A 117 12.55 5.84 6.70
C LYS A 117 13.71 5.01 7.28
N ASP A 118 14.11 5.33 8.50
CA ASP A 118 15.24 4.67 9.16
C ASP A 118 14.84 3.33 9.83
N ASN A 119 13.54 3.09 10.02
CA ASN A 119 13.03 1.88 10.64
C ASN A 119 11.57 1.58 10.24
N LEU A 120 11.38 1.02 9.05
CA LEU A 120 10.07 0.58 8.56
C LEU A 120 9.47 -0.56 9.41
N TRP A 121 10.29 -1.29 10.16
CA TRP A 121 9.79 -2.34 11.03
C TRP A 121 8.90 -1.81 12.15
N ARG A 122 9.13 -0.55 12.58
CA ARG A 122 8.32 0.16 13.57
C ARG A 122 6.84 0.26 13.16
N VAL A 123 6.54 0.29 11.86
CA VAL A 123 5.17 0.25 11.34
C VAL A 123 4.42 -0.98 11.86
N ASN A 124 5.07 -2.14 11.84
CA ASN A 124 4.44 -3.39 12.29
C ASN A 124 4.11 -3.30 13.79
N HIS A 125 5.04 -2.77 14.58
CA HIS A 125 4.85 -2.55 16.01
C HIS A 125 3.68 -1.59 16.28
N GLU A 126 3.65 -0.42 15.65
CA GLU A 126 2.59 0.59 15.87
C GLU A 126 1.20 0.09 15.49
N VAL A 127 1.08 -0.69 14.40
CA VAL A 127 -0.18 -1.32 14.01
C VAL A 127 -0.74 -2.22 15.12
N PHE A 128 0.11 -3.00 15.81
CA PHE A 128 -0.34 -3.88 16.88
C PHE A 128 -1.00 -3.14 18.05
N PHE A 129 -0.52 -1.93 18.35
CA PHE A 129 -1.06 -1.12 19.44
C PHE A 129 -2.22 -0.22 19.01
N HIS A 130 -2.52 -0.14 17.72
CA HIS A 130 -3.58 0.71 17.22
C HIS A 130 -4.97 0.27 17.76
N PRO A 131 -5.77 1.19 18.35
CA PRO A 131 -7.04 0.83 19.00
C PRO A 131 -8.03 0.08 18.09
N LEU A 132 -8.11 0.46 16.81
CA LEU A 132 -9.00 -0.22 15.84
C LEU A 132 -8.61 -1.69 15.63
N LEU A 133 -7.31 -2.00 15.66
CA LEU A 133 -6.85 -3.38 15.53
C LEU A 133 -7.08 -4.15 16.83
N ARG A 134 -6.80 -3.54 17.98
CA ARG A 134 -6.98 -4.17 19.29
C ARG A 134 -8.43 -4.58 19.55
N LYS A 135 -9.39 -3.73 19.15
CA LYS A 135 -10.84 -3.99 19.28
C LYS A 135 -11.36 -5.05 18.30
N SER A 136 -10.71 -5.26 17.17
CA SER A 136 -11.15 -6.22 16.16
C SER A 136 -10.74 -7.66 16.51
N LYS A 137 -11.49 -8.65 16.00
CA LYS A 137 -11.15 -10.08 16.08
C LYS A 137 -10.39 -10.51 14.83
N THR A 138 -9.45 -11.45 14.96
CA THR A 138 -8.72 -12.01 13.82
C THR A 138 -9.69 -12.55 12.76
N GLY A 139 -9.41 -12.28 11.49
CA GLY A 139 -10.26 -12.66 10.35
C GLY A 139 -11.44 -11.72 10.11
N ARG A 140 -11.69 -10.73 10.97
CA ARG A 140 -12.79 -9.77 10.80
C ARG A 140 -12.33 -8.48 10.14
N LYS A 141 -13.23 -7.91 9.33
CA LYS A 141 -13.08 -6.58 8.75
C LYS A 141 -12.94 -5.54 9.87
N ILE A 142 -11.98 -4.66 9.74
CA ILE A 142 -11.76 -3.53 10.65
C ILE A 142 -12.63 -2.38 10.15
N GLN A 143 -13.44 -1.83 11.04
CA GLN A 143 -14.22 -0.62 10.74
C GLN A 143 -13.30 0.59 10.79
N LEU A 144 -13.18 1.28 9.66
CA LEU A 144 -12.37 2.49 9.53
C LEU A 144 -13.26 3.72 9.78
N PRO A 145 -12.73 4.77 10.41
CA PRO A 145 -13.48 6.01 10.61
C PRO A 145 -13.79 6.69 9.27
N GLY A 146 -15.06 7.10 9.10
CA GLY A 146 -15.51 7.87 7.94
C GLY A 146 -15.73 7.07 6.65
N ILE A 147 -16.12 5.79 6.77
CA ILE A 147 -16.81 5.01 5.73
C ILE A 147 -18.18 4.63 6.28
#